data_AF-A0A661Q3H7-F1
#
_entry.id   AF-A0A661Q3H7-F1
#
_cell.length_a   1.000
_cell.length_b   1.000
_cell.length_c   1.000
_cell.angle_alpha   90.00
_cell.angle_beta   90.00
_cell.angle_gamma   90.00
#
_symmetry.space_group_name_H-M   'P 1'
#
loop_
_entity.id
_entity.type
_entity.pdbx_description
1 polymer ?
#
loop_
_entity_poly.entity_id
_entity_poly.type
_entity_poly.pdbx_seq_one_letter_code
_entity_poly.pdbx_strand_id
1 'polypeptide(L)'
;LIFRPIKHLSPTDMTGRVLFQAIKQDIAVVSAHTNLDRAADGLNDWLAQRLGITNIVPLERPQKGHFYKLVVYVPPEYAMEVRDAVFAAGAGHIDAYDHCSFSSRGTGTFRGNQGTQPFIGTPGELEATEEVRLETILPVSLSNKIVSRMLKAHPYEEVAYDLIPLEKERHDVGLGRVGQLEQTISLQQFAEQVKVNLQLPALKLVGDLQQQINRVAVCGGTGMSLFSAAVSHGADCLVTADIKFHEAQRARAEGVALIDAGHFATEQIMVAELSQRLRKVSTEQQFHLEVIEMTAESDPLVVF
;
A
#
# COMPACT_ATOMS: atom_id res chain seq x y z
N LEU A 1 6.26 15.06 11.53
CA LEU A 1 7.04 16.32 11.63
C LEU A 1 6.35 17.50 10.93
N ILE A 2 6.22 17.50 9.60
CA ILE A 2 5.52 18.57 8.86
C ILE A 2 4.14 18.06 8.42
N PHE A 3 3.09 18.41 9.16
CA PHE A 3 1.71 18.00 8.83
C PHE A 3 0.91 19.10 8.13
N ARG A 4 1.27 20.37 8.35
CA ARG A 4 0.68 21.53 7.68
C ARG A 4 1.77 22.33 6.97
N PRO A 5 1.45 23.06 5.88
CA PRO A 5 2.42 23.93 5.22
C PRO A 5 3.06 24.91 6.22
N ILE A 6 4.39 24.92 6.26
CA ILE A 6 5.15 25.83 7.13
C ILE A 6 5.10 27.23 6.51
N LYS A 7 4.49 28.18 7.22
CA LYS A 7 4.43 29.59 6.80
C LYS A 7 5.63 30.40 7.31
N HIS A 8 6.21 29.97 8.42
CA HIS A 8 7.36 30.59 9.06
C HIS A 8 8.17 29.51 9.78
N LEU A 9 9.50 29.52 9.65
CA LEU A 9 10.39 28.57 10.31
C LEU A 9 11.17 29.27 11.42
N SER A 10 10.95 28.86 12.68
CA SER A 10 11.61 29.46 13.86
C SER A 10 12.36 28.40 14.68
N PRO A 11 13.57 28.68 15.20
CA PRO A 11 14.26 27.76 16.10
C PRO A 11 13.64 27.74 17.51
N THR A 12 12.57 28.48 17.77
CA THR A 12 11.96 28.59 19.11
C THR A 12 10.86 27.55 19.34
N ASP A 13 10.21 27.06 18.29
CA ASP A 13 9.17 26.02 18.38
C ASP A 13 9.73 24.61 18.13
N MET A 14 9.00 23.59 18.58
CA MET A 14 9.45 22.19 18.50
C MET A 14 9.77 21.77 17.06
N THR A 15 8.85 22.02 16.12
CA THR A 15 8.99 21.61 14.73
C THR A 15 10.21 22.26 14.09
N GLY A 16 10.37 23.57 14.27
CA GLY A 16 11.51 24.29 13.75
C GLY A 16 12.82 23.84 14.35
N ARG A 17 12.91 23.59 15.67
CA ARG A 17 14.12 23.03 16.30
C ARG A 17 14.58 21.72 15.64
N VAL A 18 13.66 20.79 15.42
CA VAL A 18 13.96 19.50 14.79
C VAL A 18 14.42 19.71 13.34
N LEU A 19 13.76 20.58 12.58
CA LEU A 19 14.13 20.87 11.19
C LEU A 19 15.51 21.54 11.09
N PHE A 20 15.79 22.53 11.94
CA PHE A 20 17.10 23.18 11.99
C PHE A 20 18.20 22.19 12.36
N GLN A 21 17.95 21.25 13.28
CA GLN A 21 18.91 20.18 13.59
C GLN A 21 19.12 19.24 12.40
N ALA A 22 18.04 18.77 11.77
CA ALA A 22 18.14 17.89 10.61
C ALA A 22 18.94 18.54 9.47
N ILE A 23 18.67 19.81 9.15
CA ILE A 23 19.40 20.57 8.13
C ILE A 23 20.88 20.71 8.50
N LYS A 24 21.20 21.08 9.74
CA LYS A 24 22.60 21.28 10.17
C LYS A 24 23.43 20.00 10.22
N GLN A 25 22.77 18.84 10.28
CA GLN A 25 23.40 17.53 10.37
C GLN A 25 23.26 16.73 9.06
N ASP A 26 22.77 17.36 7.98
CA ASP A 26 22.51 16.73 6.68
C ASP A 26 21.62 15.47 6.76
N ILE A 27 20.63 15.48 7.66
CA ILE A 27 19.69 14.39 7.87
C ILE A 27 18.45 14.59 7.00
N ALA A 28 18.22 13.63 6.09
CA ALA A 28 16.95 13.53 5.37
C ALA A 28 15.85 12.95 6.27
N VAL A 29 14.67 13.59 6.28
CA VAL A 29 13.49 13.09 7.00
C VAL A 29 12.45 12.62 6.00
N VAL A 30 12.11 11.34 6.05
CA VAL A 30 11.09 10.72 5.21
C VAL A 30 9.87 10.38 6.06
N SER A 31 8.67 10.63 5.53
CA SER A 31 7.41 10.33 6.22
C SER A 31 6.70 9.17 5.53
N ALA A 32 6.63 8.03 6.20
CA ALA A 32 5.65 6.98 5.91
C ALA A 32 4.49 7.17 6.89
N HIS A 33 3.29 7.37 6.39
CA HIS A 33 2.10 7.69 7.18
C HIS A 33 0.94 6.82 6.66
N THR A 34 -0.12 7.42 6.12
CA THR A 34 -1.27 6.69 5.56
C THR A 34 -0.94 5.72 4.43
N ASN A 35 0.20 5.88 3.74
CA ASN A 35 0.67 4.88 2.78
C ASN A 35 1.09 3.57 3.47
N LEU A 36 1.72 3.64 4.65
CA LEU A 36 2.08 2.47 5.45
C LEU A 36 0.85 1.82 6.09
N ASP A 37 -0.12 2.63 6.53
CA ASP A 37 -1.38 2.14 7.09
C ASP A 37 -2.20 1.36 6.07
N ARG A 38 -2.09 1.75 4.79
CA ARG A 38 -2.83 1.16 3.68
C ARG A 38 -2.11 0.01 2.99
N ALA A 39 -0.80 -0.05 3.10
CA ALA A 39 0.01 -1.03 2.38
C ALA A 39 -0.39 -2.47 2.72
N ALA A 40 -0.24 -3.36 1.75
CA ALA A 40 -0.12 -4.78 2.02
C ALA A 40 1.21 -4.99 2.76
N ASP A 41 1.21 -5.88 3.75
CA ASP A 41 2.32 -6.03 4.69
C ASP A 41 2.67 -4.70 5.38
N GLY A 42 1.64 -3.95 5.78
CA GLY A 42 1.74 -2.63 6.43
C GLY A 42 1.30 -2.64 7.89
N LEU A 43 1.17 -1.44 8.49
CA LEU A 43 0.92 -1.28 9.93
C LEU A 43 -0.28 -2.11 10.42
N ASN A 44 -1.41 -2.03 9.70
CA ASN A 44 -2.63 -2.72 10.09
C ASN A 44 -2.55 -4.25 9.91
N ASP A 45 -1.70 -4.74 9.00
CA ASP A 45 -1.41 -6.18 8.88
C ASP A 45 -0.61 -6.66 10.10
N TRP A 46 0.42 -5.91 10.47
CA TRP A 46 1.28 -6.24 11.61
C TRP A 46 0.52 -6.18 12.93
N LEU A 47 -0.35 -5.17 13.08
CA LEU A 47 -1.21 -5.05 14.24
C LEU A 47 -2.20 -6.22 14.31
N ALA A 48 -2.85 -6.57 13.19
CA ALA A 48 -3.76 -7.71 13.16
C ALA A 48 -3.05 -9.03 13.53
N GLN A 49 -1.86 -9.28 12.96
CA GLN A 49 -1.04 -10.44 13.28
C GLN A 49 -0.64 -10.49 14.76
N ARG A 50 -0.18 -9.36 15.31
CA ARG A 50 0.19 -9.25 16.73
C ARG A 50 -1.00 -9.49 17.66
N LEU A 51 -2.23 -9.19 17.22
CA LEU A 51 -3.45 -9.47 17.95
C LEU A 51 -4.03 -10.88 17.70
N GLY A 52 -3.36 -11.72 16.90
CA GLY A 52 -3.83 -13.08 16.59
C GLY A 52 -5.03 -13.13 15.64
N ILE A 53 -5.25 -12.06 14.86
CA ILE A 53 -6.32 -11.98 13.88
C ILE A 53 -5.79 -12.55 12.55
N THR A 54 -6.49 -13.53 12.02
CA THR A 54 -6.12 -14.27 10.80
C THR A 54 -7.13 -14.02 9.68
N ASN A 55 -6.83 -14.48 8.46
CA ASN A 55 -7.69 -14.32 7.27
C ASN A 55 -8.09 -12.86 7.01
N ILE A 56 -7.12 -11.96 7.17
CA ILE A 56 -7.36 -10.52 7.16
C ILE A 56 -7.60 -9.99 5.75
N VAL A 57 -8.54 -9.06 5.65
CA VAL A 57 -8.79 -8.26 4.45
C VAL A 57 -8.92 -6.78 4.81
N PRO A 58 -8.61 -5.84 3.90
CA PRO A 58 -8.81 -4.41 4.16
C PRO A 58 -10.27 -4.05 4.44
N LEU A 59 -10.50 -3.18 5.43
CA LEU A 59 -11.84 -2.64 5.76
C LEU A 59 -12.32 -1.65 4.71
N GLU A 60 -11.46 -0.68 4.36
CA GLU A 60 -11.71 0.29 3.30
C GLU A 60 -10.73 0.04 2.16
N ARG A 61 -11.27 -0.28 0.98
CA ARG A 61 -10.45 -0.51 -0.22
C ARG A 61 -10.22 0.82 -0.95
N PRO A 62 -9.02 1.02 -1.54
CA PRO A 62 -8.76 2.16 -2.40
C PRO A 62 -9.70 2.15 -3.62
N GLN A 63 -9.90 3.33 -4.21
CA GLN A 63 -10.69 3.48 -5.44
C GLN A 63 -9.99 2.78 -6.63
N LYS A 64 -10.80 2.40 -7.64
CA LYS A 64 -10.38 1.71 -8.88
C LYS A 64 -9.13 2.34 -9.54
N GLY A 65 -8.45 1.56 -10.38
CA GLY A 65 -7.38 2.09 -11.26
C GLY A 65 -5.96 1.78 -10.79
N HIS A 66 -5.72 0.61 -10.19
CA HIS A 66 -4.37 0.19 -9.77
C HIS A 66 -3.54 -0.46 -10.88
N PHE A 67 -4.17 -0.76 -12.02
CA PHE A 67 -3.54 -1.42 -13.14
C PHE A 67 -3.84 -0.72 -14.45
N TYR A 68 -2.86 -0.72 -15.34
CA TYR A 68 -3.06 -0.49 -16.76
C TYR A 68 -2.98 -1.81 -17.52
N LYS A 69 -3.71 -1.88 -18.63
CA LYS A 69 -3.37 -2.76 -19.73
C LYS A 69 -2.42 -1.98 -20.65
N LEU A 70 -1.19 -2.44 -20.77
CA LEU A 70 -0.29 -2.01 -21.83
C LEU A 70 -0.66 -2.74 -23.10
N VAL A 71 -0.83 -2.00 -24.19
CA VAL A 71 -0.90 -2.52 -25.56
C VAL A 71 0.21 -1.86 -26.35
N VAL A 72 1.05 -2.64 -27.01
CA VAL A 72 2.14 -2.16 -27.88
C VAL A 72 2.16 -2.96 -29.17
N TYR A 73 2.50 -2.31 -30.27
CA TYR A 73 2.55 -2.89 -31.60
C TYR A 73 4.00 -3.04 -32.03
N VAL A 74 4.45 -4.27 -32.26
CA VAL A 74 5.87 -4.61 -32.43
C VAL A 74 6.05 -5.45 -33.70
N PRO A 75 7.11 -5.25 -34.50
CA PRO A 75 7.47 -6.19 -35.57
C PRO A 75 7.62 -7.62 -35.03
N PRO A 76 7.17 -8.66 -35.77
CA PRO A 76 7.22 -10.04 -35.31
C PRO A 76 8.61 -10.51 -34.82
N GLU A 77 9.68 -10.00 -35.42
CA GLU A 77 11.07 -10.36 -35.12
C GLU A 77 11.54 -9.83 -33.75
N TYR A 78 10.95 -8.72 -33.27
CA TYR A 78 11.31 -8.05 -32.02
C TYR A 78 10.30 -8.30 -30.89
N ALA A 79 9.18 -8.98 -31.18
CA ALA A 79 8.12 -9.22 -30.21
C ALA A 79 8.60 -9.95 -28.94
N MET A 80 9.56 -10.87 -29.07
CA MET A 80 10.13 -11.58 -27.94
C MET A 80 10.98 -10.66 -27.05
N GLU A 81 11.84 -9.86 -27.65
CA GLU A 81 12.73 -8.92 -26.94
C GLU A 81 11.95 -7.88 -26.14
N VAL A 82 10.94 -7.25 -26.78
CA VAL A 82 10.07 -6.26 -26.13
C VAL A 82 9.30 -6.89 -24.97
N ARG A 83 8.77 -8.11 -25.17
CA ARG A 83 8.04 -8.85 -24.14
C ARG A 83 8.91 -9.15 -22.92
N ASP A 84 10.12 -9.65 -23.14
CA ASP A 84 11.03 -9.99 -22.04
C ASP A 84 11.47 -8.73 -21.29
N ALA A 85 11.65 -7.61 -22.00
CA ALA A 85 11.98 -6.31 -21.39
C ALA A 85 10.85 -5.77 -20.48
N VAL A 86 9.58 -5.90 -20.88
CA VAL A 86 8.46 -5.45 -20.04
C VAL A 86 8.25 -6.37 -18.83
N PHE A 87 8.46 -7.68 -18.98
CA PHE A 87 8.36 -8.63 -17.87
C PHE A 87 9.48 -8.44 -16.85
N ALA A 88 10.73 -8.28 -17.30
CA ALA A 88 11.85 -7.95 -16.43
C ALA A 88 11.64 -6.61 -15.68
N ALA A 89 10.83 -5.71 -16.23
CA ALA A 89 10.46 -4.46 -15.60
C ALA A 89 9.33 -4.59 -14.55
N GLY A 90 8.60 -5.71 -14.55
CA GLY A 90 7.53 -6.05 -13.59
C GLY A 90 6.11 -6.09 -14.17
N ALA A 91 5.95 -6.13 -15.50
CA ALA A 91 4.66 -6.37 -16.13
C ALA A 91 4.26 -7.86 -16.08
N GLY A 92 2.98 -8.16 -16.34
CA GLY A 92 2.52 -9.53 -16.54
C GLY A 92 2.37 -10.37 -15.28
N HIS A 93 2.35 -9.75 -14.10
CA HIS A 93 2.04 -10.45 -12.85
C HIS A 93 0.54 -10.43 -12.57
N ILE A 94 -0.06 -11.61 -12.46
CA ILE A 94 -1.47 -11.82 -12.10
C ILE A 94 -1.51 -12.90 -11.02
N ASP A 95 -1.73 -12.48 -9.78
CA ASP A 95 -1.83 -13.38 -8.63
C ASP A 95 -0.59 -14.29 -8.54
N ALA A 96 -0.74 -15.60 -8.73
CA ALA A 96 0.36 -16.57 -8.69
C ALA A 96 1.09 -16.79 -10.04
N TYR A 97 0.68 -16.09 -11.10
CA TYR A 97 1.26 -16.20 -12.43
C TYR A 97 2.11 -14.97 -12.77
N ASP A 98 3.23 -15.20 -13.44
CA ASP A 98 4.10 -14.17 -13.98
C ASP A 98 4.16 -14.28 -15.52
N HIS A 99 4.85 -13.33 -16.16
CA HIS A 99 5.04 -13.31 -17.62
C HIS A 99 3.72 -13.45 -18.44
N CYS A 100 2.61 -12.95 -17.89
CA CYS A 100 1.30 -13.02 -18.53
C CYS A 100 1.17 -11.96 -19.64
N SER A 101 0.99 -12.40 -20.88
CA SER A 101 0.66 -11.54 -22.02
C SER A 101 -0.27 -12.24 -22.99
N PHE A 102 -0.98 -11.46 -23.81
CA PHE A 102 -1.66 -11.95 -25.00
C PHE A 102 -1.06 -11.27 -26.23
N SER A 103 -1.04 -11.98 -27.36
CA SER A 103 -0.50 -11.48 -28.61
C SER A 103 -1.39 -11.86 -29.79
N SER A 104 -1.62 -10.91 -30.68
CA SER A 104 -2.35 -11.12 -31.93
C SER A 104 -1.60 -10.48 -33.09
N ARG A 105 -1.53 -11.16 -34.23
CA ARG A 105 -0.98 -10.60 -35.47
C ARG A 105 -2.01 -9.71 -36.16
N GLY A 106 -1.54 -8.64 -36.79
CA GLY A 106 -2.35 -7.71 -37.56
C GLY A 106 -1.50 -6.92 -38.56
N THR A 107 -2.13 -5.96 -39.22
CA THR A 107 -1.45 -5.06 -40.16
C THR A 107 -1.51 -3.64 -39.61
N GLY A 108 -0.35 -3.06 -39.32
CA GLY A 108 -0.20 -1.64 -39.01
C GLY A 108 -0.06 -0.84 -40.31
N THR A 109 -0.69 0.33 -40.37
CA THR A 109 -0.49 1.27 -41.49
C THR A 109 -0.01 2.62 -40.97
N PHE A 110 0.94 3.21 -41.67
CA PHE A 110 1.48 4.51 -41.31
C PHE A 110 2.01 5.25 -42.54
N ARG A 111 2.11 6.57 -42.43
CA ARG A 111 2.76 7.41 -43.44
C ARG A 111 3.63 8.43 -42.71
N GLY A 112 4.93 8.18 -42.71
CA GLY A 112 5.91 9.14 -42.20
C GLY A 112 5.88 10.44 -43.01
N ASN A 113 6.09 11.58 -42.37
CA ASN A 113 6.32 12.83 -43.11
C ASN A 113 7.77 12.87 -43.64
N GLN A 114 8.11 13.88 -44.45
CA GLN A 114 9.45 14.03 -45.06
C GLN A 114 10.60 14.16 -44.05
N GLY A 115 10.32 14.44 -42.78
CA GLY A 115 11.31 14.53 -41.70
C GLY A 115 11.47 13.26 -40.87
N THR A 116 10.74 12.18 -41.20
CA THR A 116 10.85 10.90 -40.47
C THR A 116 11.98 10.02 -40.99
N GLN A 117 12.59 9.23 -40.11
CA GLN A 117 13.52 8.15 -40.47
C GLN A 117 12.90 6.80 -40.04
N PRO A 118 11.87 6.32 -40.76
CA PRO A 118 11.15 5.14 -40.33
C PRO A 118 12.06 3.91 -40.34
N PHE A 119 11.91 3.06 -39.33
CA PHE A 119 12.63 1.78 -39.26
C PHE A 119 12.28 0.85 -40.44
N ILE A 120 11.03 0.92 -40.92
CA ILE A 120 10.53 0.22 -42.11
C ILE A 120 9.79 1.23 -43.00
N GLY A 121 10.06 1.19 -44.32
CA GLY A 121 9.32 1.97 -45.32
C GLY A 121 9.96 3.30 -45.73
N THR A 122 9.24 4.09 -46.53
CA THR A 122 9.74 5.32 -47.18
C THR A 122 8.99 6.58 -46.71
N PRO A 123 9.69 7.67 -46.32
CA PRO A 123 9.05 8.94 -45.97
C PRO A 123 8.11 9.47 -47.06
N GLY A 124 6.88 9.82 -46.68
CA GLY A 124 5.84 10.33 -47.57
C GLY A 124 4.95 9.28 -48.23
N GLU A 125 5.29 7.99 -48.15
CA GLU A 125 4.50 6.89 -48.71
C GLU A 125 3.66 6.21 -47.63
N LEU A 126 2.49 5.67 -48.03
CA LEU A 126 1.65 4.89 -47.13
C LEU A 126 2.21 3.46 -47.08
N GLU A 127 2.65 3.06 -45.90
CA GLU A 127 3.23 1.76 -45.63
C GLU A 127 2.23 0.86 -44.90
N ALA A 128 2.32 -0.44 -45.16
CA ALA A 128 1.56 -1.46 -44.47
C ALA A 128 2.50 -2.62 -44.10
N THR A 129 2.61 -2.91 -42.80
CA THR A 129 3.51 -3.97 -42.30
C THR A 129 2.76 -4.91 -41.37
N GLU A 130 3.21 -6.17 -41.33
CA GLU A 130 2.76 -7.11 -40.33
C GLU A 130 3.30 -6.70 -38.95
N GLU A 131 2.44 -6.68 -37.95
CA GLU A 131 2.78 -6.36 -36.57
C GLU A 131 2.14 -7.35 -35.60
N VAL A 132 2.79 -7.50 -34.44
CA VAL A 132 2.26 -8.19 -33.28
C VAL A 132 1.73 -7.14 -32.31
N ARG A 133 0.42 -7.15 -32.10
CA ARG A 133 -0.21 -6.45 -30.98
C ARG A 133 0.04 -7.26 -29.71
N LEU A 134 1.02 -6.84 -28.92
CA LEU A 134 1.37 -7.40 -27.62
C LEU A 134 0.62 -6.64 -26.53
N GLU A 135 -0.03 -7.38 -25.63
CA GLU A 135 -0.74 -6.77 -24.51
C GLU A 135 -0.47 -7.49 -23.19
N THR A 136 -0.28 -6.72 -22.12
CA THR A 136 -0.02 -7.24 -20.78
C THR A 136 -0.57 -6.29 -19.71
N ILE A 137 -0.76 -6.79 -18.50
CA ILE A 137 -1.17 -5.99 -17.35
C ILE A 137 0.06 -5.42 -16.65
N LEU A 138 -0.05 -4.21 -16.09
CA LEU A 138 1.00 -3.65 -15.24
C LEU A 138 0.43 -2.84 -14.08
N PRO A 139 1.11 -2.79 -12.92
CA PRO A 139 0.77 -1.87 -11.83
C PRO A 139 1.05 -0.43 -12.21
N VAL A 140 0.16 0.50 -11.82
CA VAL A 140 0.35 1.95 -12.08
C VAL A 140 1.67 2.47 -11.49
N SER A 141 2.09 1.97 -10.34
CA SER A 141 3.36 2.36 -9.70
C SER A 141 4.61 2.01 -10.51
N LEU A 142 4.51 1.04 -11.43
CA LEU A 142 5.62 0.61 -12.28
C LEU A 142 5.50 1.11 -13.73
N SER A 143 4.43 1.83 -14.08
CA SER A 143 4.14 2.22 -15.47
C SER A 143 5.30 2.94 -16.13
N ASN A 144 5.87 3.97 -15.49
CA ASN A 144 7.00 4.73 -16.03
C ASN A 144 8.24 3.85 -16.26
N LYS A 145 8.54 2.95 -15.33
CA LYS A 145 9.68 2.02 -15.45
C LYS A 145 9.45 1.06 -16.61
N ILE A 146 8.26 0.47 -16.71
CA ILE A 146 7.89 -0.51 -17.73
C ILE A 146 7.87 0.13 -19.12
N VAL A 147 7.21 1.28 -19.26
CA VAL A 147 7.19 2.03 -20.53
C VAL A 147 8.60 2.42 -20.95
N SER A 148 9.43 2.93 -20.05
CA SER A 148 10.83 3.27 -20.39
C SER A 148 11.63 2.06 -20.86
N ARG A 149 11.41 0.87 -20.27
CA ARG A 149 12.09 -0.37 -20.69
C ARG A 149 11.56 -0.89 -22.02
N MET A 150 10.25 -0.82 -22.24
CA MET A 150 9.62 -1.14 -23.52
C MET A 150 10.17 -0.25 -24.64
N LEU A 151 10.17 1.07 -24.47
CA LEU A 151 10.68 2.02 -25.47
C LEU A 151 12.13 1.74 -25.85
N LYS A 152 12.98 1.39 -24.87
CA LYS A 152 14.39 1.06 -25.11
C LYS A 152 14.61 -0.24 -25.87
N ALA A 153 13.72 -1.21 -25.70
CA ALA A 153 13.80 -2.52 -26.37
C ALA A 153 13.09 -2.52 -27.72
N HIS A 154 12.30 -1.49 -28.02
CA HIS A 154 11.52 -1.41 -29.25
C HIS A 154 12.40 -0.94 -30.42
N PRO A 155 12.28 -1.52 -31.63
CA PRO A 155 13.10 -1.14 -32.78
C PRO A 155 12.75 0.23 -33.37
N TYR A 156 11.51 0.70 -33.18
CA TYR A 156 11.06 1.98 -33.70
C TYR A 156 11.52 3.15 -32.83
N GLU A 157 11.87 4.28 -33.47
CA GLU A 157 12.15 5.55 -32.80
C GLU A 157 10.91 6.10 -32.09
N GLU A 158 9.78 6.11 -32.80
CA GLU A 158 8.48 6.52 -32.28
C GLU A 158 7.58 5.29 -32.12
N VAL A 159 7.32 4.91 -30.87
CA VAL A 159 6.61 3.66 -30.54
C VAL A 159 5.15 3.96 -30.27
N ALA A 160 4.25 3.28 -30.99
CA ALA A 160 2.82 3.31 -30.70
C ALA A 160 2.48 2.35 -29.54
N TYR A 161 1.93 2.90 -28.45
CA TYR A 161 1.44 2.10 -27.33
C TYR A 161 0.28 2.80 -26.62
N ASP A 162 -0.56 2.01 -25.96
CA ASP A 162 -1.70 2.47 -25.17
C ASP A 162 -1.57 2.00 -23.72
N LEU A 163 -1.94 2.87 -22.77
CA LEU A 163 -2.16 2.52 -21.37
C LEU A 163 -3.64 2.65 -21.05
N ILE A 164 -4.34 1.51 -21.00
CA ILE A 164 -5.79 1.46 -20.79
C ILE A 164 -6.05 1.21 -19.30
N PRO A 165 -6.74 2.09 -18.57
CA PRO A 165 -7.04 1.88 -17.15
C PRO A 165 -7.95 0.66 -16.99
N LEU A 166 -7.60 -0.21 -16.03
CA LEU A 166 -8.39 -1.39 -15.70
C LEU A 166 -9.20 -1.17 -14.42
N GLU A 167 -10.40 -1.74 -14.38
CA GLU A 167 -11.21 -1.78 -13.16
C GLU A 167 -10.72 -2.82 -12.14
N LYS A 168 -9.73 -3.66 -12.49
CA LYS A 168 -9.18 -4.66 -11.58
C LYS A 168 -8.69 -3.99 -10.30
N GLU A 169 -9.18 -4.46 -9.17
CA GLU A 169 -8.83 -3.95 -7.85
C GLU A 169 -7.65 -4.70 -7.26
N ARG A 170 -6.91 -4.02 -6.37
CA ARG A 170 -6.01 -4.67 -5.43
C ARG A 170 -6.80 -4.99 -4.17
N HIS A 171 -6.86 -6.28 -3.81
CA HIS A 171 -7.57 -6.73 -2.63
C HIS A 171 -6.73 -6.68 -1.35
N ASP A 172 -5.43 -6.44 -1.48
CA ASP A 172 -4.43 -6.47 -0.41
C ASP A 172 -4.08 -5.06 0.14
N VAL A 173 -4.54 -4.01 -0.52
CA VAL A 173 -4.30 -2.61 -0.13
C VAL A 173 -5.58 -1.99 0.37
N GLY A 174 -5.50 -1.20 1.44
CA GLY A 174 -6.64 -0.48 2.01
C GLY A 174 -6.44 -0.14 3.48
N LEU A 175 -7.28 0.72 4.03
CA LEU A 175 -7.16 1.18 5.41
C LEU A 175 -7.87 0.21 6.36
N GLY A 176 -7.24 -0.06 7.51
CA GLY A 176 -7.70 -1.02 8.51
C GLY A 176 -7.71 -2.47 8.00
N ARG A 177 -7.94 -3.41 8.90
CA ARG A 177 -8.12 -4.83 8.58
C ARG A 177 -9.30 -5.41 9.32
N VAL A 178 -9.95 -6.40 8.74
CA VAL A 178 -10.93 -7.25 9.41
C VAL A 178 -10.59 -8.70 9.13
N GLY A 179 -10.66 -9.54 10.16
CA GLY A 179 -10.37 -10.96 10.06
C GLY A 179 -11.04 -11.72 11.20
N GLN A 180 -10.51 -12.89 11.51
CA GLN A 180 -11.08 -13.80 12.50
C GLN A 180 -10.03 -14.25 13.52
N LEU A 181 -10.46 -14.36 14.77
CA LEU A 181 -9.74 -15.08 15.81
C LEU A 181 -9.85 -16.59 15.55
N GLU A 182 -8.85 -17.34 16.02
CA GLU A 182 -8.82 -18.80 15.91
C GLU A 182 -10.01 -19.45 16.66
N GLN A 183 -10.38 -18.88 17.79
CA GLN A 183 -11.50 -19.33 18.62
C GLN A 183 -12.39 -18.14 19.00
N THR A 184 -13.69 -18.39 19.10
CA THR A 184 -14.63 -17.42 19.69
C THR A 184 -14.37 -17.33 21.19
N ILE A 185 -14.09 -16.13 21.66
CA ILE A 185 -13.78 -15.82 23.06
C ILE A 185 -14.61 -14.63 23.54
N SER A 186 -14.68 -14.38 24.85
CA SER A 186 -15.39 -13.20 25.36
C SER A 186 -14.64 -11.90 25.08
N LEU A 187 -15.34 -10.76 25.04
CA LEU A 187 -14.73 -9.43 24.93
C LEU A 187 -13.69 -9.20 26.02
N GLN A 188 -13.94 -9.68 27.24
CA GLN A 188 -12.96 -9.60 28.33
C GLN A 188 -11.68 -10.36 28.00
N GLN A 189 -11.78 -11.61 27.57
CA GLN A 189 -10.62 -12.43 27.22
C GLN A 189 -9.83 -11.81 26.07
N PHE A 190 -10.54 -11.32 25.05
CA PHE A 190 -9.89 -10.65 23.92
C PHE A 190 -9.21 -9.34 24.35
N ALA A 191 -9.84 -8.52 25.19
CA ALA A 191 -9.23 -7.32 25.72
C ALA A 191 -7.98 -7.62 26.55
N GLU A 192 -7.98 -8.69 27.36
CA GLU A 192 -6.79 -9.14 28.08
C GLU A 192 -5.65 -9.54 27.12
N GLN A 193 -5.97 -10.24 26.03
CA GLN A 193 -5.00 -10.57 24.97
C GLN A 193 -4.44 -9.31 24.30
N VAL A 194 -5.29 -8.34 23.93
CA VAL A 194 -4.86 -7.07 23.35
C VAL A 194 -3.93 -6.33 24.31
N LYS A 195 -4.28 -6.29 25.60
CA LYS A 195 -3.48 -5.63 26.63
C LYS A 195 -2.08 -6.25 26.76
N VAL A 196 -2.00 -7.59 26.76
CA VAL A 196 -0.72 -8.32 26.84
C VAL A 196 0.10 -8.14 25.57
N ASN A 197 -0.51 -8.31 24.40
CA ASN A 197 0.20 -8.27 23.11
C ASN A 197 0.72 -6.88 22.75
N LEU A 198 0.06 -5.82 23.24
CA LEU A 198 0.50 -4.43 23.08
C LEU A 198 1.21 -3.86 24.33
N GLN A 199 1.43 -4.69 25.36
CA GLN A 199 2.12 -4.32 26.61
C GLN A 199 1.52 -3.07 27.29
N LEU A 200 0.19 -2.98 27.28
CA LEU A 200 -0.54 -1.83 27.79
C LEU A 200 -0.85 -1.96 29.29
N PRO A 201 -0.78 -0.87 30.07
CA PRO A 201 -1.17 -0.90 31.47
C PRO A 201 -2.70 -1.02 31.65
N ALA A 202 -3.47 -0.44 30.73
CA ALA A 202 -4.93 -0.43 30.76
C ALA A 202 -5.51 -0.26 29.34
N LEU A 203 -6.80 -0.59 29.21
CA LEU A 203 -7.61 -0.40 28.00
C LEU A 203 -8.93 0.29 28.38
N LYS A 204 -9.55 1.00 27.44
CA LYS A 204 -10.96 1.42 27.56
C LYS A 204 -11.80 0.58 26.62
N LEU A 205 -12.95 0.13 27.12
CA LEU A 205 -13.80 -0.82 26.40
C LEU A 205 -15.22 -0.26 26.26
N VAL A 206 -15.87 -0.62 25.15
CA VAL A 206 -17.29 -0.42 24.91
C VAL A 206 -17.88 -1.77 24.55
N GLY A 207 -18.93 -2.20 25.24
CA GLY A 207 -19.60 -3.48 25.00
C GLY A 207 -19.84 -4.26 26.29
N ASP A 208 -20.50 -5.41 26.18
CA ASP A 208 -20.63 -6.38 27.27
C ASP A 208 -19.36 -7.24 27.33
N LEU A 209 -18.76 -7.37 28.51
CA LEU A 209 -17.57 -8.18 28.74
C LEU A 209 -17.76 -9.65 28.40
N GLN A 210 -19.00 -10.16 28.43
CA GLN A 210 -19.36 -11.53 28.08
C GLN A 210 -19.77 -11.70 26.60
N GLN A 211 -19.82 -10.61 25.83
CA GLN A 211 -20.09 -10.65 24.39
C GLN A 211 -19.07 -11.57 23.71
N GLN A 212 -19.56 -12.44 22.83
CA GLN A 212 -18.72 -13.35 22.06
C GLN A 212 -18.08 -12.61 20.89
N ILE A 213 -16.75 -12.71 20.78
CA ILE A 213 -15.92 -12.05 19.78
C ILE A 213 -15.22 -13.14 18.95
N ASN A 214 -15.39 -13.07 17.64
CA ASN A 214 -14.60 -13.85 16.69
C ASN A 214 -14.12 -12.99 15.52
N ARG A 215 -15.00 -12.18 14.94
CA ARG A 215 -14.69 -11.33 13.79
C ARG A 215 -14.24 -9.96 14.27
N VAL A 216 -12.96 -9.65 14.09
CA VAL A 216 -12.34 -8.45 14.66
C VAL A 216 -11.86 -7.54 13.56
N ALA A 217 -12.28 -6.27 13.63
CA ALA A 217 -11.73 -5.18 12.86
C ALA A 217 -10.62 -4.47 13.66
N VAL A 218 -9.62 -3.95 12.97
CA VAL A 218 -8.51 -3.23 13.57
C VAL A 218 -8.06 -2.07 12.69
N CYS A 219 -7.75 -0.95 13.33
CA CYS A 219 -7.11 0.20 12.70
C CYS A 219 -6.21 0.90 13.73
N GLY A 220 -4.90 0.91 13.46
CA GLY A 220 -3.94 1.69 14.25
C GLY A 220 -4.29 3.18 14.25
N GLY A 221 -3.92 3.87 15.32
CA GLY A 221 -4.24 5.27 15.51
C GLY A 221 -5.75 5.53 15.55
N THR A 222 -6.19 6.66 15.00
CA THR A 222 -7.60 7.08 15.03
C THR A 222 -8.42 6.43 13.90
N GLY A 223 -9.09 5.32 14.19
CA GLY A 223 -9.80 4.49 13.20
C GLY A 223 -11.33 4.57 13.22
N MET A 224 -11.96 5.42 14.02
CA MET A 224 -13.43 5.49 14.13
C MET A 224 -14.14 5.89 12.82
N SER A 225 -13.43 6.50 11.87
CA SER A 225 -13.95 6.71 10.50
C SER A 225 -14.33 5.41 9.80
N LEU A 226 -13.70 4.28 10.15
CA LEU A 226 -13.94 2.96 9.57
C LEU A 226 -15.06 2.19 10.27
N PHE A 227 -15.69 2.74 11.31
CA PHE A 227 -16.67 2.02 12.09
C PHE A 227 -17.86 1.50 11.26
N SER A 228 -18.39 2.31 10.33
CA SER A 228 -19.44 1.86 9.41
C SER A 228 -19.01 0.69 8.53
N ALA A 229 -17.75 0.69 8.09
CA ALA A 229 -17.18 -0.41 7.30
C ALA A 229 -17.02 -1.66 8.16
N ALA A 230 -16.57 -1.53 9.42
CA ALA A 230 -16.48 -2.64 10.37
C ALA A 230 -17.86 -3.29 10.61
N VAL A 231 -18.90 -2.48 10.85
CA VAL A 231 -20.29 -2.96 10.99
C VAL A 231 -20.74 -3.69 9.74
N SER A 232 -20.50 -3.13 8.55
CA SER A 232 -20.91 -3.72 7.27
C SER A 232 -20.17 -5.03 6.97
N HIS A 233 -18.94 -5.18 7.49
CA HIS A 233 -18.19 -6.44 7.43
C HIS A 233 -18.58 -7.42 8.53
N GLY A 234 -19.53 -7.09 9.41
CA GLY A 234 -20.00 -7.94 10.49
C GLY A 234 -18.98 -8.13 11.61
N ALA A 235 -18.13 -7.13 11.87
CA ALA A 235 -17.19 -7.20 12.98
C ALA A 235 -17.92 -7.19 14.32
N ASP A 236 -17.54 -8.10 15.22
CA ASP A 236 -18.00 -8.14 16.60
C ASP A 236 -17.30 -7.06 17.45
N CYS A 237 -16.07 -6.71 17.07
CA CYS A 237 -15.23 -5.76 17.77
C CYS A 237 -14.38 -4.93 16.79
N LEU A 238 -14.18 -3.64 17.11
CA LEU A 238 -13.17 -2.78 16.49
C LEU A 238 -12.09 -2.39 17.53
N VAL A 239 -10.83 -2.72 17.24
CA VAL A 239 -9.66 -2.26 17.99
C VAL A 239 -9.07 -1.03 17.31
N THR A 240 -9.00 0.09 18.04
CA THR A 240 -8.47 1.36 17.53
C THR A 240 -8.04 2.28 18.68
N ALA A 241 -7.84 3.57 18.43
CA ALA A 241 -7.53 4.58 19.44
C ALA A 241 -8.38 5.85 19.32
N ASP A 242 -8.26 6.71 20.34
CA ASP A 242 -8.85 8.05 20.42
C ASP A 242 -10.39 8.07 20.32
N ILE A 243 -11.06 7.10 20.94
CA ILE A 243 -12.50 6.93 20.85
C ILE A 243 -13.21 8.02 21.66
N LYS A 244 -14.10 8.77 21.00
CA LYS A 244 -14.91 9.82 21.63
C LYS A 244 -16.20 9.27 22.20
N PHE A 245 -16.80 10.04 23.12
CA PHE A 245 -18.02 9.64 23.82
C PHE A 245 -19.19 9.25 22.88
N HIS A 246 -19.51 10.08 21.89
CA HIS A 246 -20.61 9.80 20.95
C HIS A 246 -20.32 8.61 20.02
N GLU A 247 -19.05 8.37 19.72
CA GLU A 247 -18.60 7.21 18.95
C GLU A 247 -18.80 5.92 19.76
N ALA A 248 -18.48 5.95 21.06
CA ALA A 248 -18.78 4.86 21.98
C ALA A 248 -20.30 4.61 22.13
N GLN A 249 -21.12 5.66 22.22
CA GLN A 249 -22.58 5.50 22.25
C GLN A 249 -23.12 4.85 20.99
N ARG A 250 -22.62 5.28 19.82
CA ARG A 250 -22.98 4.69 18.53
C ARG A 250 -22.63 3.21 18.48
N ALA A 251 -21.43 2.83 18.94
CA ALA A 251 -21.03 1.44 18.93
C ALA A 251 -21.90 0.54 19.81
N ARG A 252 -22.32 1.03 20.99
CA ARG A 252 -23.31 0.32 21.83
C ARG A 252 -24.65 0.12 21.11
N ALA A 253 -25.12 1.12 20.38
CA ALA A 253 -26.39 1.03 19.65
C ALA A 253 -26.34 0.01 18.51
N GLU A 254 -25.20 -0.12 17.84
CA GLU A 254 -24.98 -1.10 16.75
C GLU A 254 -24.58 -2.49 17.26
N GLY A 255 -24.35 -2.66 18.56
CA GLY A 255 -23.95 -3.95 19.16
C GLY A 255 -22.50 -4.37 18.85
N VAL A 256 -21.66 -3.46 18.35
CA VAL A 256 -20.25 -3.73 18.05
C VAL A 256 -19.39 -3.23 19.20
N ALA A 257 -18.54 -4.11 19.74
CA ALA A 257 -17.63 -3.75 20.82
C ALA A 257 -16.50 -2.83 20.31
N LEU A 258 -16.01 -1.94 21.16
CA LEU A 258 -14.80 -1.15 20.88
C LEU A 258 -13.73 -1.43 21.92
N ILE A 259 -12.48 -1.49 21.47
CA ILE A 259 -11.29 -1.47 22.32
C ILE A 259 -10.46 -0.25 21.93
N ASP A 260 -10.36 0.71 22.84
CA ASP A 260 -9.39 1.80 22.75
C ASP A 260 -8.06 1.30 23.33
N ALA A 261 -7.14 0.98 22.41
CA ALA A 261 -5.82 0.44 22.69
C ALA A 261 -4.72 1.50 22.66
N GLY A 262 -5.08 2.80 22.61
CA GLY A 262 -4.13 3.90 22.60
C GLY A 262 -3.42 4.09 21.25
N HIS A 263 -3.22 5.36 20.88
CA HIS A 263 -2.66 5.71 19.58
C HIS A 263 -1.21 5.24 19.48
N PHE A 264 -0.41 5.51 20.50
CA PHE A 264 1.00 5.16 20.52
C PHE A 264 1.21 3.65 20.42
N ALA A 265 0.55 2.84 21.26
CA ALA A 265 0.80 1.40 21.30
C ALA A 265 0.34 0.66 20.04
N THR A 266 -0.70 1.16 19.38
CA THR A 266 -1.19 0.56 18.12
C THR A 266 -0.30 0.88 16.92
N GLU A 267 0.49 1.96 16.97
CA GLU A 267 1.36 2.39 15.86
C GLU A 267 2.84 2.13 16.10
N GLN A 268 3.33 2.23 17.34
CA GLN A 268 4.76 2.11 17.70
C GLN A 268 5.40 0.79 17.24
N ILE A 269 4.59 -0.25 17.09
CA ILE A 269 5.01 -1.52 16.49
C ILE A 269 5.67 -1.35 15.11
N MET A 270 5.35 -0.28 14.38
CA MET A 270 5.93 -0.01 13.07
C MET A 270 7.46 0.11 13.10
N VAL A 271 8.04 0.53 14.23
CA VAL A 271 9.49 0.77 14.34
C VAL A 271 10.25 -0.54 14.13
N ALA A 272 9.88 -1.59 14.88
CA ALA A 272 10.53 -2.90 14.76
C ALA A 272 10.21 -3.57 13.41
N GLU A 273 8.94 -3.54 13.00
CA GLU A 273 8.44 -4.22 11.80
C GLU A 273 9.01 -3.61 10.50
N LEU A 274 9.05 -2.28 10.40
CA LEU A 274 9.65 -1.60 9.25
C LEU A 274 11.16 -1.80 9.24
N SER A 275 11.82 -1.74 10.39
CA SER A 275 13.27 -1.94 10.49
C SER A 275 13.68 -3.33 10.02
N GLN A 276 12.94 -4.38 10.39
CA GLN A 276 13.17 -5.73 9.90
C GLN A 276 13.05 -5.82 8.36
N ARG A 277 12.02 -5.19 7.78
CA ARG A 277 11.80 -5.18 6.33
C ARG A 277 12.88 -4.41 5.58
N LEU A 278 13.30 -3.26 6.11
CA LEU A 278 14.41 -2.48 5.54
C LEU A 278 15.72 -3.27 5.56
N ARG A 279 16.03 -3.97 6.66
CA ARG A 279 17.23 -4.84 6.74
C ARG A 279 17.17 -5.99 5.72
N LYS A 280 15.99 -6.59 5.54
CA LYS A 280 15.77 -7.66 4.55
C LYS A 280 16.00 -7.13 3.12
N VAL A 281 15.34 -6.04 2.74
CA VAL A 281 15.50 -5.42 1.42
C VAL A 281 16.94 -4.96 1.20
N SER A 282 17.59 -4.39 2.21
CA SER A 282 19.01 -4.01 2.15
C SER A 282 19.90 -5.21 1.82
N THR A 283 19.63 -6.37 2.43
CA THR A 283 20.40 -7.59 2.17
C THR A 283 20.15 -8.13 0.76
N GLU A 284 18.89 -8.21 0.35
CA GLU A 284 18.48 -8.73 -0.98
C GLU A 284 19.00 -7.87 -2.14
N GLN A 285 19.01 -6.55 -1.96
CA GLN A 285 19.49 -5.59 -2.96
C GLN A 285 20.98 -5.24 -2.80
N GLN A 286 21.68 -5.88 -1.85
CA GLN A 286 23.08 -5.62 -1.53
C GLN A 286 23.38 -4.15 -1.21
N PHE A 287 22.42 -3.46 -0.58
CA PHE A 287 22.66 -2.15 -0.02
C PHE A 287 23.45 -2.28 1.29
N HIS A 288 24.40 -1.37 1.49
CA HIS A 288 25.13 -1.23 2.76
C HIS A 288 24.40 -0.23 3.66
N LEU A 289 23.23 -0.61 4.17
CA LEU A 289 22.43 0.24 5.08
C LEU A 289 22.52 -0.28 6.52
N GLU A 290 22.83 0.60 7.45
CA GLU A 290 22.63 0.37 8.88
C GLU A 290 21.25 0.88 9.28
N VAL A 291 20.47 0.04 9.95
CA VAL A 291 19.11 0.38 10.41
C VAL A 291 19.10 0.38 11.94
N ILE A 292 18.95 1.58 12.51
CA ILE A 292 18.93 1.84 13.95
C ILE A 292 17.51 2.18 14.37
N GLU A 293 17.00 1.50 15.40
CA GLU A 293 15.66 1.69 15.94
C GLU A 293 15.64 2.77 17.03
N MET A 294 14.62 3.62 17.03
CA MET A 294 14.39 4.57 18.12
C MET A 294 13.72 3.86 19.30
N THR A 295 14.39 3.82 20.45
CA THR A 295 13.88 3.15 21.66
C THR A 295 13.48 4.10 22.78
N ALA A 296 13.75 5.41 22.63
CA ALA A 296 13.55 6.41 23.69
C ALA A 296 12.17 7.09 23.64
N GLU A 297 11.37 6.84 22.61
CA GLU A 297 10.03 7.42 22.50
C GLU A 297 9.05 6.69 23.44
N SER A 298 8.16 7.46 24.07
CA SER A 298 7.16 6.95 24.99
C SER A 298 5.82 7.62 24.77
N ASP A 299 4.74 6.93 25.12
CA ASP A 299 3.39 7.52 25.09
C ASP A 299 3.35 8.80 25.95
N PRO A 300 2.93 9.96 25.39
CA PRO A 300 2.76 11.18 26.18
C PRO A 300 1.64 11.06 27.22
N LEU A 301 0.74 10.08 27.11
CA LEU A 301 -0.33 9.81 28.07
C LEU A 301 0.11 8.73 29.06
N VAL A 302 0.04 9.06 30.36
CA VAL A 302 0.38 8.14 31.44
C VAL A 302 -0.89 7.73 32.17
N VAL A 303 -1.07 6.41 32.35
CA VAL A 303 -2.11 5.85 33.22
C VAL A 303 -1.56 5.80 34.65
N PHE A 304 -2.27 6.43 35.59
CA PHE A 304 -1.93 6.46 37.01
C PHE A 304 -2.90 5.61 37.82
#